data_AF-A0A520RHH5-F1
#
_entry.id   AF-A0A520RHH5-F1
#
_cell.length_a   1.000
_cell.length_b   1.000
_cell.length_c   1.000
_cell.angle_alpha   90.00
_cell.angle_beta   90.00
_cell.angle_gamma   90.00
#
_symmetry.space_group_name_H-M   'P 1'
#
loop_
_entity.id
_entity.type
_entity.pdbx_description
1 polymer ?
#
loop_
_entity_poly.entity_id
_entity_poly.type
_entity_poly.pdbx_seq_one_letter_code
_entity_poly.pdbx_strand_id
1 'polypeptide(L)' 'MPNPVYIYDAVRTPRSKGKSTGTLHEVKPIDLAAGLLVELQKRHDLDTSYVDDVV' A
#
# COMPACT_ATOMS: atom_id res chain seq x y z
N MET A 1 4.64 -1.92 30.76
CA MET A 1 4.55 -3.21 30.06
C MET A 1 4.67 -2.91 28.57
N PRO A 2 5.42 -3.69 27.77
CA PRO A 2 5.47 -3.49 26.34
C PRO A 2 4.09 -3.76 25.72
N ASN A 3 3.68 -2.95 24.75
CA ASN A 3 2.45 -3.17 24.01
C ASN A 3 2.68 -4.31 23.01
N PRO A 4 1.79 -5.33 22.94
CA PRO A 4 1.87 -6.34 21.91
C PRO A 4 1.66 -5.70 20.52
N VAL A 5 2.41 -6.20 19.52
CA VAL A 5 2.41 -5.65 18.16
C VAL A 5 1.89 -6.71 17.19
N TYR A 6 1.01 -6.29 16.28
CA TYR A 6 0.32 -7.18 15.34
C TYR A 6 0.45 -6.66 13.91
N ILE A 7 0.53 -7.57 12.94
CA ILE A 7 0.35 -7.29 11.51
C ILE A 7 -1.09 -7.69 11.18
N TYR A 8 -1.92 -6.71 10.80
CA TYR A 8 -3.34 -6.95 10.50
C TYR A 8 -3.58 -7.36 9.05
N ASP A 9 -2.87 -6.73 8.10
CA ASP A 9 -2.99 -7.01 6.67
C ASP A 9 -1.64 -6.79 5.97
N ALA A 10 -1.44 -7.46 4.83
CA ALA A 10 -0.25 -7.36 4.01
C ALA A 10 -0.63 -7.44 2.52
N VAL A 11 -0.52 -6.30 1.84
CA VAL A 11 -0.93 -6.14 0.44
C VAL A 11 0.25 -5.70 -0.43
N ARG A 12 0.14 -5.92 -1.74
CA ARG A 12 1.17 -5.51 -2.71
C ARG A 12 0.56 -5.24 -4.08
N THR A 13 1.24 -4.44 -4.89
CA THR A 13 0.92 -4.34 -6.30
C THR A 13 1.34 -5.63 -7.04
N PRO A 14 0.74 -5.93 -8.20
CA PRO A 14 1.33 -6.85 -9.15
C PRO A 14 2.72 -6.37 -9.56
N ARG A 15 3.59 -7.31 -9.96
CA ARG A 15 4.89 -6.98 -10.54
C ARG A 15 4.80 -6.98 -12.06
N SER A 16 5.28 -5.91 -12.68
CA SER A 16 5.43 -5.81 -14.14
C SER A 16 6.87 -6.13 -14.55
N LYS A 17 7.06 -6.44 -15.83
CA LYS A 17 8.39 -6.53 -16.46
C LYS A 17 9.09 -5.17 -16.36
N GLY A 18 10.38 -5.16 -15.98
CA GLY A 18 11.24 -3.98 -15.96
C GLY A 18 11.77 -3.61 -17.36
N LYS A 19 10.87 -3.44 -18.32
CA LYS A 19 11.16 -3.04 -19.71
C LYS A 19 10.13 -2.00 -20.14
N SER A 20 10.41 -1.26 -21.21
CA SER A 20 9.47 -0.28 -21.77
C SER A 20 8.10 -0.86 -22.14
N THR A 21 8.04 -2.15 -22.46
CA THR A 21 6.79 -2.87 -22.77
C THR A 21 6.10 -3.44 -21.53
N GLY A 22 6.52 -3.06 -20.32
CA GLY A 22 5.92 -3.50 -19.06
C GLY A 22 4.62 -2.74 -18.78
N THR A 23 3.59 -3.42 -18.27
CA THR A 23 2.27 -2.83 -18.00
C THR A 23 2.30 -1.73 -16.94
N LEU A 24 3.28 -1.72 -16.04
CA LEU A 24 3.48 -0.67 -15.03
C LEU A 24 4.61 0.29 -15.39
N HIS A 25 5.18 0.24 -16.60
CA HIS A 25 6.35 1.04 -16.96
C HIS A 25 6.08 2.55 -16.91
N GLU A 26 4.89 2.96 -17.32
CA GLU A 26 4.48 4.37 -17.35
C GLU A 26 3.82 4.84 -16.04
N VAL A 27 3.60 3.92 -15.09
CA VAL A 27 2.97 4.25 -13.81
C VAL A 27 4.02 4.83 -12.88
N LYS A 28 3.75 6.01 -12.31
CA LYS A 28 4.69 6.63 -11.38
C LYS A 28 4.75 5.80 -10.10
N PRO A 29 5.93 5.65 -9.48
CA PRO A 29 6.06 4.90 -8.24
C PRO A 29 5.13 5.38 -7.11
N ILE A 30 4.89 6.69 -7.02
CA ILE A 30 3.98 7.26 -6.01
C ILE A 30 2.54 6.78 -6.19
N ASP A 31 2.09 6.58 -7.44
CA ASP A 31 0.74 6.10 -7.74
C ASP A 31 0.59 4.62 -7.33
N LEU A 32 1.65 3.83 -7.45
CA LEU A 32 1.68 2.44 -6.97
C LEU A 32 1.55 2.37 -5.45
N ALA A 33 2.26 3.24 -4.71
CA ALA A 33 2.18 3.28 -3.25
C ALA A 33 0.83 3.83 -2.76
N ALA A 34 0.37 4.95 -3.32
CA ALA A 34 -0.91 5.56 -2.97
C ALA A 34 -2.08 4.61 -3.23
N GLY A 35 -2.04 3.85 -4.34
CA GLY A 35 -3.04 2.84 -4.65
C GLY A 35 -3.19 1.78 -3.56
N LEU A 36 -2.10 1.35 -2.93
CA LEU A 36 -2.15 0.39 -1.83
C LEU A 36 -2.74 0.98 -0.55
N LEU A 37 -2.43 2.23 -0.22
CA LEU A 37 -2.99 2.91 0.96
C LEU A 37 -4.51 3.12 0.83
N VAL A 38 -4.96 3.56 -0.34
CA VAL A 38 -6.39 3.71 -0.65
C VAL A 38 -7.12 2.36 -0.58
N GLU A 39 -6.46 1.30 -1.02
CA GLU A 39 -7.04 -0.05 -0.99
C GLU A 39 -7.14 -0.59 0.44
N LEU A 40 -6.12 -0.38 1.29
CA LEU A 40 -6.20 -0.71 2.72
C LEU A 40 -7.32 0.05 3.42
N GLN A 41 -7.49 1.34 3.13
CA GLN A 41 -8.58 2.13 3.67
C GLN A 41 -9.94 1.50 3.32
N LYS A 42 -10.16 1.19 2.04
CA LYS A 42 -11.42 0.64 1.53
C LYS A 42 -11.74 -0.75 2.07
N ARG A 43 -10.74 -1.62 2.20
CA ARG A 43 -10.94 -3.01 2.67
C ARG A 43 -11.46 -3.08 4.09
N HIS A 44 -11.01 -2.15 4.94
CA HIS A 44 -11.25 -2.20 6.37
C HIS A 44 -12.20 -1.09 6.85
N ASP A 45 -12.73 -0.27 5.94
CA ASP A 45 -13.45 0.97 6.27
C ASP A 45 -12.67 1.79 7.32
N LEU A 46 -11.36 1.91 7.09
CA LEU A 46 -10.42 2.44 8.06
C LEU A 46 -10.61 3.95 8.21
N ASP A 47 -10.92 4.39 9.43
CA ASP A 47 -10.75 5.78 9.81
C ASP A 47 -9.26 6.11 9.88
N THR A 48 -8.79 6.87 8.88
CA THR A 48 -7.38 7.20 8.74
C THR A 48 -6.89 8.19 9.80
N SER A 49 -7.77 8.76 10.64
CA SER A 49 -7.36 9.59 11.77
C SER A 49 -6.61 8.82 12.86
N TYR A 50 -6.72 7.49 12.88
CA TYR A 50 -5.97 6.60 13.77
C TYR A 50 -4.56 6.25 13.25
N VAL A 51 -4.17 6.68 12.05
CA VAL A 51 -2.85 6.39 11.48
C VAL A 51 -1.85 7.42 11.99
N ASP A 52 -0.92 6.99 12.85
CA ASP A 52 0.12 7.86 13.40
C ASP A 52 1.28 8.11 12.42
N ASP A 53 1.66 7.10 11.60
CA ASP A 53 2.83 7.18 10.72
C ASP A 53 2.69 6.28 9.48
N VAL A 54 3.40 6.65 8.40
CA VAL A 54 3.55 5.89 7.16
C VAL A 54 5.02 5.92 6.74
N VAL A 55 5.63 4.75 6.64
CA VAL A 55 7.06 4.55 6.35
C VAL A 55 7.27 3.88 5.00
#